data_AF-A0A511XET5-F1
#
_entry.id   AF-A0A511XET5-F1
#
_cell.length_a   1.000
_cell.length_b   1.000
_cell.length_c   1.000
_cell.angle_alpha   90.00
_cell.angle_beta   90.00
_cell.angle_gamma   90.00
#
_symmetry.space_group_name_H-M   'P 1'
#
loop_
_entity.id
_entity.type
_entity.pdbx_description
1 polymer ?
#
loop_
_entity_poly.entity_id
_entity_poly.type
_entity_poly.pdbx_seq_one_letter_code
_entity_poly.pdbx_strand_id
1 'polypeptide(L)'
;MSWLALFSYFFGGVFVTNAIPHVVSGLMGRAFQSPFATPPGEGLSSSAVNVLWGFFNILVSYVLLSRVGAFTLNDARDAAAFGLGALIISLLLASHFGRINGGARPPRK
;
A
#
# COMPACT_ATOMS: atom_id res chain seq x y z
N MET A 1 -3.78 -3.92 25.22
CA MET A 1 -3.80 -4.24 23.77
C MET A 1 -2.86 -5.40 23.52
N SER A 2 -3.33 -6.46 22.85
CA SER A 2 -2.42 -7.54 22.46
C SER A 2 -1.44 -7.01 21.41
N TRP A 3 -0.17 -7.39 21.50
CA TRP A 3 0.85 -7.05 20.50
C TRP A 3 0.42 -7.48 19.08
N LEU A 4 -0.38 -8.55 18.98
CA LEU A 4 -1.02 -9.01 17.74
C LEU A 4 -1.96 -7.97 17.12
N ALA A 5 -2.71 -7.20 17.92
CA ALA A 5 -3.57 -6.14 17.40
C ALA A 5 -2.76 -5.00 16.80
N LEU A 6 -1.68 -4.55 17.48
CA LEU A 6 -0.79 -3.53 16.94
C LEU A 6 -0.11 -3.97 15.65
N PHE A 7 0.32 -5.24 15.59
CA PHE A 7 0.87 -5.81 14.36
C PHE A 7 -0.19 -5.83 13.24
N SER A 8 -1.43 -6.21 13.55
CA SER A 8 -2.53 -6.15 12.60
C SER A 8 -2.74 -4.74 12.06
N TYR A 9 -2.75 -3.73 12.92
CA TYR A 9 -2.97 -2.33 12.52
C TYR A 9 -1.83 -1.78 11.67
N PHE A 10 -0.59 -2.15 12.00
CA PHE A 10 0.57 -1.86 11.17
C PHE A 10 0.38 -2.39 9.74
N PHE A 11 0.03 -3.67 9.58
CA PHE A 11 -0.23 -4.22 8.24
C PHE A 11 -1.50 -3.62 7.61
N GLY A 12 -2.51 -3.25 8.39
CA GLY A 12 -3.66 -2.49 7.92
C GLY A 12 -3.23 -1.20 7.20
N GLY A 13 -2.28 -0.47 7.78
CA GLY A 13 -1.63 0.70 7.17
C GLY A 13 -0.86 0.36 5.90
N VAL A 14 -0.07 -0.72 5.92
CA VAL A 14 0.68 -1.20 4.76
C VAL A 14 -0.25 -1.47 3.57
N PHE A 15 -1.32 -2.23 3.78
CA PHE A 15 -2.24 -2.62 2.71
C PHE A 15 -3.05 -1.45 2.17
N VAL A 16 -3.62 -0.58 3.03
CA VAL A 16 -4.42 0.56 2.52
C VAL A 16 -3.57 1.54 1.71
N THR A 17 -2.34 1.79 2.15
CA THR A 17 -1.42 2.67 1.41
C THR A 17 -0.94 2.02 0.12
N ASN A 18 -0.70 0.70 0.12
CA ASN A 18 -0.39 -0.03 -1.11
C ASN A 18 -1.53 0.04 -2.14
N ALA A 19 -2.78 0.14 -1.71
CA ALA A 19 -3.91 0.29 -2.62
C ALA A 19 -3.89 1.62 -3.40
N ILE A 20 -3.36 2.70 -2.83
CA ILE A 20 -3.46 4.07 -3.36
C ILE A 20 -2.97 4.17 -4.82
N PRO A 21 -1.71 3.82 -5.17
CA PRO A 21 -1.22 3.97 -6.53
C PRO A 21 -2.01 3.13 -7.55
N HIS A 22 -2.49 1.96 -7.15
CA HIS A 22 -3.25 1.06 -8.01
C HIS A 22 -4.70 1.55 -8.25
N VAL A 23 -5.40 1.96 -7.19
CA VAL A 23 -6.75 2.53 -7.31
C VAL A 23 -6.70 3.83 -8.11
N VAL A 24 -5.79 4.75 -7.77
CA VAL A 24 -5.69 6.04 -8.47
C VAL A 24 -5.37 5.83 -9.95
N SER A 25 -4.33 5.06 -10.28
CA SER A 25 -3.97 4.81 -11.68
C SER A 25 -5.09 4.10 -12.45
N GLY A 26 -5.68 3.09 -11.83
CA GLY A 26 -6.78 2.31 -12.42
C GLY A 26 -8.02 3.16 -12.69
N LEU A 27 -8.47 3.98 -11.73
CA LEU A 27 -9.61 4.88 -11.89
C LEU A 27 -9.35 6.00 -12.90
N MET A 28 -8.08 6.40 -13.07
CA MET A 28 -7.67 7.34 -14.12
C MET A 28 -7.54 6.69 -15.51
N GLY A 29 -7.88 5.41 -15.65
CA GLY A 29 -7.77 4.66 -16.90
C GLY A 29 -6.34 4.33 -17.33
N ARG A 30 -5.36 4.46 -16.43
CA ARG A 30 -3.94 4.26 -16.72
C ARG A 30 -3.51 2.84 -16.36
N ALA A 31 -2.69 2.25 -17.21
CA ALA A 31 -1.93 1.07 -16.83
C ALA A 31 -0.88 1.44 -15.77
N PHE A 32 -0.62 0.55 -14.82
CA PHE A 32 0.34 0.76 -13.75
C PHE A 32 1.00 -0.55 -13.33
N GLN A 33 2.17 -0.45 -12.69
CA GLN A 33 2.92 -1.61 -12.24
C GLN A 33 2.13 -2.44 -11.23
N SER A 34 2.16 -3.75 -11.36
CA SER A 34 1.45 -4.66 -10.45
C SER A 34 2.16 -6.02 -10.33
N PRO A 35 1.89 -6.83 -9.30
CA PRO A 35 2.48 -8.17 -9.16
C PRO A 35 2.03 -9.14 -10.26
N PHE A 36 0.99 -8.81 -11.02
CA PHE A 36 0.46 -9.62 -12.11
C PHE A 36 1.05 -9.27 -13.47
N ALA A 37 1.88 -8.22 -13.55
CA ALA A 37 2.55 -7.85 -14.79
C ALA A 37 3.74 -8.76 -15.11
N THR A 38 4.29 -8.63 -16.31
CA THR A 38 5.56 -9.27 -16.70
C THR A 38 6.56 -8.18 -17.12
N PRO A 39 7.71 -8.02 -16.42
CA PRO A 39 8.09 -8.72 -15.20
C PRO A 39 7.21 -8.31 -13.98
N PRO A 40 6.98 -9.21 -13.00
CA PRO A 40 6.15 -8.91 -11.82
C PRO A 40 6.65 -7.70 -11.04
N GLY A 41 5.73 -6.79 -10.69
CA GLY A 41 6.03 -5.57 -9.93
C GLY A 41 6.77 -4.48 -10.72
N GLU A 42 7.07 -4.71 -12.00
CA GLU A 42 7.82 -3.77 -12.86
C GLU A 42 7.12 -3.48 -14.18
N GLY A 43 6.59 -4.51 -14.85
CA GLY A 43 5.78 -4.37 -16.05
C GLY A 43 4.44 -3.71 -15.76
N LEU A 44 3.70 -3.34 -16.81
CA LEU A 44 2.40 -2.70 -16.68
C LEU A 44 1.25 -3.71 -16.70
N SER A 45 0.31 -3.55 -15.78
CA SER A 45 -1.00 -4.21 -15.85
C SER A 45 -2.07 -3.20 -16.25
N SER A 46 -3.18 -3.69 -16.81
CA SER A 46 -4.30 -2.84 -17.24
C SER A 46 -4.92 -2.05 -16.07
N SER A 47 -5.68 -1.02 -16.41
CA SER A 47 -6.41 -0.20 -15.43
C SER A 47 -7.37 -1.05 -14.58
N ALA A 48 -8.11 -1.96 -15.20
CA ALA A 48 -9.03 -2.87 -14.51
C ALA A 48 -8.31 -3.79 -13.50
N VAL A 49 -7.14 -4.34 -13.88
CA VAL A 49 -6.33 -5.17 -12.98
C VAL A 49 -5.84 -4.34 -11.78
N ASN A 50 -5.43 -3.09 -12.02
CA ASN A 50 -5.01 -2.20 -10.93
C ASN A 50 -6.16 -1.81 -10.00
N VAL A 51 -7.38 -1.56 -10.53
CA VAL A 51 -8.56 -1.36 -9.68
C VAL A 51 -8.83 -2.59 -8.81
N LEU A 52 -8.89 -3.79 -9.40
CA LEU A 52 -9.15 -5.02 -8.65
C LEU A 52 -8.09 -5.29 -7.59
N TRP A 53 -6.82 -5.10 -7.94
CA TRP A 53 -5.71 -5.25 -7.00
C TRP A 53 -5.75 -4.23 -5.87
N GLY A 54 -6.06 -2.97 -6.18
CA GLY A 54 -6.24 -1.92 -5.18
C GLY A 54 -7.37 -2.23 -4.19
N PHE A 55 -8.53 -2.66 -4.70
CA PHE A 55 -9.67 -3.05 -3.84
C PHE A 55 -9.40 -4.30 -3.02
N PHE A 56 -8.64 -5.27 -3.54
CA PHE A 56 -8.17 -6.41 -2.75
C PHE A 56 -7.34 -5.93 -1.53
N ASN A 57 -6.41 -4.99 -1.74
CA ASN A 57 -5.62 -4.42 -0.65
C ASN A 57 -6.49 -3.67 0.38
N ILE A 58 -7.49 -2.91 -0.07
CA ILE A 58 -8.46 -2.25 0.82
C ILE A 58 -9.23 -3.28 1.65
N LEU A 59 -9.69 -4.38 1.03
CA LEU A 59 -10.41 -5.44 1.73
C LEU A 59 -9.54 -6.09 2.82
N VAL A 60 -8.28 -6.39 2.50
CA VAL A 60 -7.32 -6.94 3.49
C VAL A 60 -7.11 -5.95 4.63
N SER A 61 -6.92 -4.67 4.33
CA SER A 61 -6.79 -3.62 5.36
C SER A 61 -8.03 -3.54 6.26
N TYR A 62 -9.24 -3.57 5.68
CA TYR A 62 -10.49 -3.60 6.44
C TYR A 62 -10.55 -4.79 7.41
N VAL A 63 -10.19 -5.99 6.96
CA VAL A 63 -10.16 -7.17 7.84
C VAL A 63 -9.16 -6.98 8.99
N LEU A 64 -7.95 -6.48 8.68
CA LEU A 64 -6.90 -6.27 9.69
C LEU A 64 -7.27 -5.21 10.73
N LEU A 65 -7.93 -4.11 10.32
CA LEU A 65 -8.31 -3.02 11.21
C LEU A 65 -9.59 -3.34 11.99
N SER A 66 -10.59 -3.94 11.33
CA SER A 66 -11.94 -4.05 11.91
C SER A 66 -12.30 -5.43 12.44
N ARG A 67 -11.53 -6.48 12.13
CA ARG A 67 -11.87 -7.88 12.52
C ARG A 67 -10.89 -8.53 13.48
N VAL A 68 -9.67 -8.02 13.62
CA VAL A 68 -8.65 -8.58 14.54
C VAL A 68 -8.68 -7.92 15.92
N GLY A 69 -9.01 -6.64 15.99
CA GLY A 69 -9.09 -5.87 17.22
C GLY A 69 -10.08 -4.71 17.11
N ALA A 70 -10.16 -3.89 18.17
CA ALA A 70 -11.00 -2.70 18.21
C ALA A 70 -10.17 -1.45 17.85
N PHE A 71 -9.76 -1.34 16.59
CA PHE A 71 -8.96 -0.21 16.11
C PHE A 71 -9.70 1.12 16.35
N THR A 72 -9.00 2.10 16.92
CA THR A 72 -9.52 3.46 17.05
C THR A 72 -8.44 4.49 16.76
N LEU A 73 -8.79 5.51 15.97
CA LEU A 73 -7.88 6.62 15.66
C LEU A 73 -7.59 7.51 16.87
N ASN A 74 -8.43 7.46 17.91
CA ASN A 74 -8.25 8.24 19.13
C ASN A 74 -7.20 7.61 20.07
N ASP A 75 -6.84 6.34 19.88
CA ASP A 75 -5.74 5.71 20.61
C ASP A 75 -4.42 5.98 19.89
N ALA A 76 -3.51 6.67 20.56
CA ALA A 76 -2.22 7.06 19.98
C ALA A 76 -1.36 5.86 19.56
N ARG A 77 -1.48 4.70 20.23
CA ARG A 77 -0.70 3.49 19.90
C ARG A 77 -1.24 2.85 18.62
N ASP A 78 -2.56 2.78 18.49
CA ASP A 78 -3.23 2.25 17.30
C ASP A 78 -2.92 3.13 16.08
N ALA A 79 -3.09 4.45 16.23
CA ALA A 79 -2.78 5.43 15.20
C ALA A 79 -1.29 5.40 14.82
N ALA A 80 -0.39 5.28 15.80
CA ALA A 80 1.05 5.17 15.54
C ALA A 80 1.42 3.88 14.81
N ALA A 81 0.86 2.73 15.19
CA ALA A 81 1.12 1.46 14.53
C ALA A 81 0.66 1.49 13.06
N PHE A 82 -0.59 1.93 12.82
CA PHE A 82 -1.14 2.12 11.48
C PHE A 82 -0.31 3.10 10.64
N GLY A 83 -0.04 4.29 11.21
CA GLY A 83 0.72 5.34 10.53
C GLY A 83 2.15 4.94 10.19
N LEU A 84 2.81 4.17 11.07
CA LEU A 84 4.15 3.66 10.80
C LEU A 84 4.17 2.66 9.63
N GLY A 85 3.20 1.75 9.58
CA GLY A 85 3.05 0.82 8.45
C GLY A 85 2.82 1.55 7.13
N ALA A 86 1.89 2.51 7.13
CA ALA A 86 1.61 3.38 6.00
C ALA A 86 2.85 4.17 5.53
N LEU A 87 3.60 4.75 6.46
CA LEU A 87 4.81 5.53 6.14
C LEU A 87 5.90 4.64 5.52
N ILE A 88 6.19 3.50 6.14
CA ILE A 88 7.25 2.60 5.64
C ILE A 88 6.91 2.12 4.23
N ILE A 89 5.68 1.62 3.99
CA ILE A 89 5.32 1.16 2.66
C ILE A 89 5.33 2.32 1.64
N SER A 90 4.92 3.53 2.03
CA SER A 90 4.98 4.70 1.14
C SER A 90 6.40 4.96 0.65
N LEU A 91 7.39 4.91 1.55
CA LEU A 91 8.80 5.15 1.21
C LEU A 91 9.35 4.03 0.30
N LEU A 92 8.97 2.77 0.57
CA LEU A 92 9.37 1.64 -0.26
C LEU A 92 8.77 1.72 -1.67
N LEU A 93 7.47 2.04 -1.78
CA LEU A 93 6.79 2.21 -3.07
C LEU A 93 7.36 3.41 -3.84
N ALA A 94 7.58 4.54 -3.17
CA ALA A 94 8.19 5.72 -3.78
C ALA A 94 9.60 5.41 -4.33
N SER A 95 10.39 4.61 -3.59
CA SER A 95 11.72 4.21 -4.03
C SER A 95 11.67 3.21 -5.19
N HIS A 96 10.84 2.18 -5.09
CA HIS A 96 10.70 1.13 -6.11
C HIS A 96 10.14 1.69 -7.41
N PHE A 97 8.99 2.37 -7.37
CA PHE A 97 8.41 2.98 -8.55
C PHE A 97 9.20 4.19 -9.03
N GLY A 98 9.90 4.91 -8.14
CA GLY A 98 10.81 5.98 -8.52
C GLY A 98 11.97 5.48 -9.37
N ARG A 99 12.56 4.31 -9.04
CA ARG A 99 13.59 3.66 -9.88
C ARG A 99 13.09 3.35 -11.29
N ILE A 100 11.83 2.92 -11.42
CA ILE A 100 11.24 2.49 -12.69
C ILE A 100 10.73 3.68 -13.52
N ASN A 101 10.11 4.66 -12.87
CA ASN A 101 9.44 5.80 -13.50
C ASN A 101 10.34 7.06 -13.57
N GLY A 102 11.63 6.95 -13.24
CA GLY A 102 12.60 8.05 -13.34
C GLY A 102 12.58 9.07 -12.19
N GLY A 103 11.93 8.76 -11.08
CA GLY A 103 11.90 9.56 -9.85
C GLY A 103 13.03 9.28 -8.84
N ALA A 104 13.91 8.31 -9.11
CA ALA A 104 15.07 8.04 -8.25
C ALA A 104 16.08 9.21 -8.30
N ARG A 105 16.79 9.46 -7.18
CA ARG A 105 17.85 10.48 -7.13
C ARG A 105 18.83 10.27 -8.30
N PRO A 106 19.22 11.32 -9.03
CA PRO A 106 20.26 11.20 -10.04
C PRO A 106 21.54 10.65 -9.40
N PRO A 107 22.35 9.87 -10.14
CA PRO A 107 23.60 9.35 -9.62
C PRO A 107 24.47 10.51 -9.10
N ARG A 108 25.04 10.34 -7.91
CA ARG A 108 26.04 11.29 -7.39
C ARG A 108 27.19 11.33 -8.41
N LYS A 109 27.41 12.52 -8.99
CA LYS A 109 28.63 12.83 -9.76
C LYS A 109 29.84 12.81 -8.84
#